data_AF-A0A923RGX7-F1
#
_entry.id   AF-A0A923RGX7-F1
#
_cell.length_a   1.000
_cell.length_b   1.000
_cell.length_c   1.000
_cell.angle_alpha   90.00
_cell.angle_beta   90.00
_cell.angle_gamma   90.00
#
_symmetry.space_group_name_H-M   'P 1'
#
loop_
_entity.id
_entity.type
_entity.pdbx_description
1 polymer ?
#
loop_
_entity_poly.entity_id
_entity_poly.type
_entity_poly.pdbx_seq_one_letter_code
_entity_poly.pdbx_strand_id
1 'polypeptide(L)'
;MSKRKIIALVNLLISGFIALMISMFFAGGTIAENYTDETYVAPEFFIILVIWGIGAIFVLIQFYKDLIPYFIISLIITWISIPIGIKIGYSMTT
;
A
#
# COMPACT_ATOMS: atom_id res chain seq x y z
N MET A 1 -15.10 12.98 16.14
CA MET A 1 -14.54 11.70 15.61
C MET A 1 -13.80 11.00 16.73
N SER A 2 -13.91 9.67 16.91
CA SER A 2 -13.17 8.98 17.97
C SER A 2 -11.66 9.02 17.68
N LYS A 3 -10.83 8.95 18.73
CA LYS A 3 -9.35 8.99 18.59
C LYS A 3 -8.85 7.92 17.62
N ARG A 4 -9.43 6.71 17.67
CA ARG A 4 -9.09 5.60 16.75
C ARG A 4 -9.39 5.93 15.29
N LYS A 5 -10.52 6.58 14.99
CA LYS A 5 -10.85 6.99 13.62
C LYS A 5 -9.86 8.03 13.10
N ILE A 6 -9.44 8.97 13.94
CA ILE A 6 -8.42 9.98 13.58
C ILE A 6 -7.10 9.27 13.29
N ILE A 7 -6.65 8.38 14.18
CA ILE A 7 -5.40 7.62 14.00
C ILE A 7 -5.45 6.76 12.74
N ALA A 8 -6.56 6.06 12.49
CA ALA A 8 -6.74 5.24 11.28
C ALA A 8 -6.67 6.08 10.00
N LEU A 9 -7.27 7.27 10.00
CA LEU A 9 -7.24 8.18 8.85
C LEU A 9 -5.83 8.73 8.60
N VAL A 10 -5.14 9.19 9.66
CA VAL A 10 -3.75 9.68 9.54
C VAL A 10 -2.83 8.56 9.05
N ASN A 11 -2.96 7.36 9.61
CA ASN A 11 -2.22 6.19 9.16
C ASN A 11 -2.51 5.87 7.68
N LEU A 12 -3.77 5.93 7.26
CA LEU A 12 -4.16 5.71 5.87
C LEU A 12 -3.43 6.67 4.93
N LEU A 13 -3.43 7.97 5.23
CA LEU A 13 -2.79 8.98 4.38
C LEU A 13 -1.27 8.80 4.31
N ILE A 14 -0.61 8.60 5.46
CA ILE A 14 0.85 8.42 5.52
C ILE A 14 1.27 7.13 4.81
N SER A 15 0.64 6.01 5.14
CA SER A 15 0.96 4.71 4.52
C SER A 15 0.64 4.71 3.03
N GLY A 16 -0.44 5.36 2.60
CA GLY A 16 -0.83 5.44 1.19
C GLY A 16 0.15 6.27 0.37
N PHE A 17 0.61 7.41 0.90
CA PHE A 17 1.64 8.21 0.24
C PHE A 17 2.94 7.43 0.07
N ILE A 18 3.39 6.71 1.10
CA ILE A 18 4.60 5.88 1.05
C ILE A 18 4.41 4.72 0.07
N ALA A 19 3.28 4.01 0.15
CA ALA A 19 2.97 2.90 -0.75
C ALA A 19 2.96 3.33 -2.23
N LEU A 20 2.42 4.53 -2.53
CA LEU A 20 2.42 5.12 -3.87
C LEU A 20 3.83 5.48 -4.34
N MET A 21 4.64 6.14 -3.50
CA MET A 21 6.01 6.48 -3.87
C MET A 21 6.84 5.22 -4.17
N ILE A 22 6.71 4.20 -3.33
CA ILE A 22 7.43 2.93 -3.49
C ILE A 22 6.92 2.19 -4.73
N SER A 23 5.61 2.05 -4.93
CA SER A 23 5.09 1.35 -6.10
C SER A 23 5.50 2.02 -7.40
N MET A 24 5.47 3.35 -7.47
CA MET A 24 5.93 4.11 -8.65
C MET A 24 7.43 3.92 -8.89
N PHE A 25 8.25 3.94 -7.84
CA PHE A 25 9.70 3.74 -7.97
C PHE A 25 10.06 2.35 -8.50
N PHE A 26 9.39 1.30 -8.01
CA PHE A 26 9.64 -0.05 -8.51
C PHE A 26 9.01 -0.28 -9.89
N ALA A 27 7.79 0.22 -10.12
CA ALA A 27 7.09 0.02 -11.39
C ALA A 27 7.72 0.76 -12.56
N GLY A 28 8.33 1.92 -12.32
CA GLY A 28 9.11 2.65 -13.34
C GLY A 28 10.40 1.94 -13.75
N GLY A 29 10.77 0.82 -13.12
CA GLY A 29 12.13 0.33 -13.15
C GLY A 29 12.95 1.14 -12.15
N THR A 30 13.83 0.47 -11.40
CA THR A 30 14.64 1.16 -10.39
C THR A 30 15.70 2.06 -11.07
N ILE A 31 16.69 2.57 -10.32
CA ILE A 31 17.75 3.44 -10.87
C ILE A 31 18.49 2.81 -12.07
N ALA A 32 18.52 1.48 -12.17
CA ALA A 32 19.28 0.76 -13.20
C ALA A 32 18.47 0.36 -14.44
N GLU A 33 17.14 0.44 -14.44
CA GLU A 33 16.30 -0.17 -15.49
C GLU A 33 15.41 0.84 -16.24
N ASN A 34 15.50 2.13 -15.91
CA ASN A 34 14.79 3.23 -16.59
C ASN A 34 15.33 3.59 -17.99
N TYR A 35 15.99 2.66 -18.69
CA TYR A 35 16.57 2.93 -20.02
C TYR A 35 15.64 2.57 -21.18
N THR A 36 14.40 2.17 -20.88
CA THR A 36 13.38 1.84 -21.89
C THR A 36 12.51 3.05 -22.20
N ASP A 37 11.88 3.08 -23.38
CA ASP A 37 10.91 4.14 -23.75
C ASP A 37 9.54 3.97 -23.04
N GLU A 38 9.41 2.97 -22.15
CA GLU A 38 8.19 2.68 -21.43
C GLU A 38 8.17 3.38 -20.06
N THR A 39 7.05 4.00 -19.72
CA THR A 39 6.90 4.69 -18.41
C THR A 39 6.89 3.71 -17.22
N TYR A 40 6.46 2.46 -17.44
CA TYR A 40 6.40 1.44 -16.40
C TYR A 40 7.00 0.13 -16.93
N VAL A 41 8.22 -0.18 -16.50
CA VAL A 41 8.98 -1.36 -16.92
C VAL A 41 8.56 -2.62 -16.14
N ALA A 42 8.06 -2.44 -14.91
CA ALA A 42 7.67 -3.54 -14.02
C ALA A 42 6.31 -3.26 -13.34
N PRO A 43 5.20 -3.19 -14.10
CA PRO A 43 3.88 -2.83 -13.58
C PRO A 43 3.36 -3.75 -12.45
N GLU A 44 3.93 -4.95 -12.30
CA GLU A 44 3.61 -5.92 -11.25
C GLU A 44 3.75 -5.31 -9.84
N PHE A 45 4.66 -4.35 -9.65
CA PHE A 45 4.85 -3.68 -8.36
C PHE A 45 3.66 -2.80 -7.93
N PHE A 46 2.70 -2.51 -8.82
CA PHE A 46 1.42 -1.91 -8.41
C PHE A 46 0.57 -2.83 -7.53
N ILE A 47 0.93 -4.12 -7.38
CA ILE A 47 0.33 -5.02 -6.40
C ILE A 47 0.43 -4.48 -4.96
N ILE A 48 1.45 -3.65 -4.66
CA ILE A 48 1.57 -2.92 -3.38
C ILE A 48 0.30 -2.11 -3.12
N LEU A 49 -0.20 -1.37 -4.12
CA LEU A 49 -1.39 -0.53 -3.99
C LEU A 49 -2.68 -1.35 -3.86
N VAL A 50 -2.74 -2.50 -4.53
CA VAL A 50 -3.87 -3.43 -4.40
C VAL A 50 -3.98 -3.96 -2.97
N ILE A 51 -2.87 -4.43 -2.39
CA ILE A 51 -2.85 -4.94 -1.02
C ILE A 51 -3.09 -3.81 -0.01
N TRP A 52 -2.51 -2.63 -0.24
CA TRP A 52 -2.77 -1.45 0.58
C TRP A 52 -4.27 -1.07 0.55
N GLY A 53 -4.91 -1.18 -0.61
CA GLY A 53 -6.34 -0.94 -0.80
C GLY A 53 -7.23 -1.84 0.09
N ILE A 54 -6.81 -3.09 0.35
CA ILE A 54 -7.48 -3.97 1.31
C ILE A 54 -7.42 -3.34 2.72
N GLY A 55 -6.27 -2.83 3.13
CA GLY A 55 -6.11 -2.10 4.39
C GLY A 55 -6.98 -0.84 4.46
N ALA A 56 -7.10 -0.12 3.35
CA ALA A 56 -7.97 1.05 3.24
C ALA A 56 -9.45 0.70 3.43
N ILE A 57 -9.91 -0.44 2.92
CA ILE A 57 -11.27 -0.94 3.16
C ILE A 57 -11.50 -1.18 4.66
N PHE A 58 -10.50 -1.72 5.39
CA PHE A 58 -10.63 -1.86 6.84
C PHE A 58 -10.68 -0.53 7.58
N VAL A 59 -9.98 0.52 7.10
CA VAL A 59 -10.17 1.89 7.64
C VAL A 59 -11.61 2.36 7.43
N LEU A 60 -12.18 2.16 6.23
CA LEU A 60 -13.56 2.51 5.95
C LEU A 60 -14.54 1.77 6.87
N ILE A 61 -14.36 0.46 7.05
CA ILE A 61 -15.18 -0.34 7.98
C ILE A 61 -15.02 0.18 9.42
N GLN A 62 -13.80 0.54 9.84
CA GLN A 62 -13.53 1.13 11.15
C GLN A 62 -14.23 2.48 11.34
N PHE A 63 -14.44 3.26 10.28
CA PHE A 63 -15.22 4.50 10.34
C PHE A 63 -16.70 4.26 10.68
N TYR A 64 -17.29 3.18 10.14
CA TYR A 64 -18.70 2.85 10.40
C TYR A 64 -18.91 2.07 11.70
N LYS A 65 -18.06 1.07 11.98
CA LYS A 65 -18.27 0.13 13.10
C LYS A 65 -17.51 0.49 14.39
N ASP A 66 -16.40 1.24 14.28
CA ASP A 66 -15.53 1.65 15.40
C ASP A 66 -15.13 0.53 16.39
N LEU A 67 -14.78 -0.65 15.88
CA LEU A 67 -14.35 -1.80 16.69
C LEU A 67 -12.82 -1.97 16.67
N ILE A 68 -12.24 -2.33 17.81
CA ILE A 68 -10.79 -2.52 17.97
C ILE A 68 -10.18 -3.44 16.90
N PRO A 69 -10.79 -4.59 16.52
CA PRO A 69 -10.20 -5.47 15.50
C PRO A 69 -10.02 -4.78 14.14
N TYR A 70 -11.00 -4.00 13.67
CA TYR A 70 -10.89 -3.32 12.37
C TYR A 70 -9.82 -2.23 12.40
N PHE A 71 -9.70 -1.51 13.52
CA PHE A 71 -8.61 -0.58 13.73
C PHE A 71 -7.25 -1.28 13.60
N ILE A 72 -7.01 -2.35 14.36
CA ILE A 72 -5.71 -3.05 14.35
C ILE A 72 -5.40 -3.64 12.98
N ILE A 73 -6.37 -4.33 12.36
CA ILE A 73 -6.20 -4.94 11.03
C ILE A 73 -5.84 -3.87 9.98
N SER A 74 -6.50 -2.71 10.01
CA SER A 74 -6.21 -1.63 9.08
C SER A 74 -4.76 -1.12 9.19
N LEU A 75 -4.26 -0.93 10.41
CA LEU A 75 -2.88 -0.51 10.65
C LEU A 75 -1.90 -1.56 10.11
N ILE A 76 -2.14 -2.84 10.40
CA ILE A 76 -1.25 -3.92 9.99
C ILE A 76 -1.21 -4.05 8.46
N ILE A 77 -2.37 -4.16 7.80
CA ILE A 77 -2.42 -4.42 6.35
C ILE A 77 -1.83 -3.26 5.55
N THR A 78 -2.14 -2.01 5.93
CA THR A 78 -1.62 -0.84 5.21
C THR A 78 -0.08 -0.80 5.18
N TRP A 79 0.60 -1.17 6.27
CA TRP A 79 2.07 -1.23 6.29
C TRP A 79 2.65 -2.50 5.69
N ILE A 80 2.04 -3.66 5.97
CA ILE A 80 2.49 -4.95 5.44
C ILE A 80 2.35 -5.02 3.91
N SER A 81 1.46 -4.23 3.32
CA SER A 81 1.29 -4.13 1.87
C SER A 81 2.59 -3.84 1.10
N ILE A 82 3.50 -3.08 1.71
CA ILE A 82 4.77 -2.68 1.09
C ILE A 82 5.74 -3.89 1.00
N PRO A 83 6.21 -4.51 2.10
CA PRO A 83 7.14 -5.63 2.00
C PRO A 83 6.53 -6.86 1.31
N ILE A 84 5.23 -7.14 1.52
CA ILE A 84 4.57 -8.24 0.80
C ILE A 84 4.44 -7.92 -0.68
N GLY A 85 4.02 -6.70 -1.04
CA GLY A 85 3.86 -6.31 -2.44
C GLY A 85 5.19 -6.30 -3.19
N ILE A 86 6.28 -5.89 -2.56
CA ILE A 86 7.63 -6.00 -3.13
C ILE A 86 8.00 -7.47 -3.37
N LYS A 87 7.81 -8.35 -2.37
CA LYS A 87 8.10 -9.78 -2.49
C LYS A 87 7.30 -10.43 -3.63
N ILE A 88 6.02 -10.10 -3.74
CA ILE A 88 5.14 -10.62 -4.78
C ILE A 88 5.55 -10.07 -6.15
N GLY A 89 5.82 -8.77 -6.25
CA GLY A 89 6.29 -8.14 -7.49
C GLY A 89 7.52 -8.85 -8.05
N TYR A 90 8.54 -9.07 -7.20
CA TYR A 90 9.73 -9.83 -7.60
C TYR A 90 9.40 -11.25 -8.09
N SER A 91 8.50 -11.96 -7.41
CA SER A 91 8.10 -13.32 -7.81
C SER A 91 7.31 -13.37 -9.12
N MET A 92 6.73 -12.25 -9.57
CA MET A 92 6.02 -12.16 -10.85
C MET A 92 6.95 -11.75 -12.00
N THR A 93 8.03 -11.03 -11.69
CA THR A 93 9.02 -10.55 -12.67
C THR A 93 10.12 -11.55 -12.99
N THR A 94 10.37 -12.54 -12.12
CA THR A 94 11.32 -13.66 -12.34
C THR A 94 10.66 -14.85 -13.00
#